data_AF-A0A815WMX6-F1
#
_entry.id   AF-A0A815WMX6-F1
#
_cell.length_a   1.000
_cell.length_b   1.000
_cell.length_c   1.000
_cell.angle_alpha   90.00
_cell.angle_beta   90.00
_cell.angle_gamma   90.00
#
_symmetry.space_group_name_H-M   'P 1'
#
loop_
_entity.id
_entity.type
_entity.pdbx_description
1 polymer ?
#
loop_
_entity_poly.entity_id
_entity_poly.type
_entity_poly.pdbx_seq_one_letter_code
_entity_poly.pdbx_strand_id
1 'polypeptide(L)'
;PCTIVCQNGGECTGPTTCGCTTGWTGDTCETAVCTSGCQHGGTCTAPDTCTCASGWSDDTCDSAVCTNDCQNGGQCTAPDTCTCAVGWSGATCTLGQ
;
A
#
# COMPACT_ATOMS: atom_id res chain seq x y z
N PRO A 1 28.91 22.81 -11.61
CA PRO A 1 28.77 21.99 -10.38
C PRO A 1 27.32 21.97 -9.89
N CYS A 2 26.89 20.82 -9.37
CA CYS A 2 25.56 20.65 -8.79
C CYS A 2 25.50 21.34 -7.41
N THR A 3 24.39 21.99 -7.10
CA THR A 3 24.16 22.71 -5.84
C THR A 3 23.15 22.01 -4.92
N ILE A 4 22.54 20.93 -5.40
CA ILE A 4 21.60 20.08 -4.66
C ILE A 4 22.14 18.65 -4.60
N VAL A 5 21.56 17.83 -3.72
CA VAL A 5 21.89 16.40 -3.63
C VAL A 5 20.76 15.60 -4.27
N CYS A 6 21.09 14.80 -5.27
CA CYS A 6 20.16 13.82 -5.83
C CYS A 6 20.17 12.55 -4.97
N GLN A 7 18.98 12.12 -4.54
CA GLN A 7 18.77 10.95 -3.70
C GLN A 7 18.53 9.70 -4.55
N ASN A 8 18.49 8.53 -3.90
CA ASN A 8 18.06 7.26 -4.51
C ASN A 8 18.74 6.88 -5.83
N GLY A 9 20.03 7.22 -5.95
CA GLY A 9 20.84 6.94 -7.14
C GLY A 9 20.61 7.89 -8.32
N GLY A 10 19.87 8.98 -8.13
CA GLY A 10 19.73 10.04 -9.13
C GLY A 10 21.07 10.74 -9.42
N GLU A 11 21.22 11.25 -10.63
CA GLU A 11 22.43 11.93 -11.10
C GLU A 11 22.16 13.40 -11.38
N CYS A 12 23.12 14.28 -11.07
CA CYS A 12 22.99 15.69 -11.39
C CYS A 12 23.13 15.92 -12.90
N THR A 13 22.06 16.40 -13.54
CA THR A 13 22.03 16.75 -14.97
C THR A 13 22.13 18.27 -15.20
N GLY A 14 21.99 19.06 -14.13
CA GLY A 14 22.18 20.52 -14.13
C GLY A 14 22.54 21.03 -12.73
N PRO A 15 22.75 22.36 -12.55
CA PRO A 15 23.08 22.94 -11.24
C PRO A 15 22.04 22.62 -10.16
N THR A 16 20.76 22.68 -10.52
CA THR A 16 19.62 22.44 -9.62
C THR A 16 18.68 21.39 -10.19
N THR A 17 19.20 20.43 -10.96
CA THR A 17 18.38 19.47 -11.69
C THR A 17 18.95 18.08 -11.53
N CYS A 18 18.11 17.17 -11.04
CA CYS A 18 18.40 15.75 -10.92
C CYS A 18 17.73 14.97 -12.07
N GLY A 19 18.46 14.05 -12.67
CA GLY A 19 17.92 12.96 -13.48
C GLY A 19 17.65 11.76 -12.57
N CYS A 20 16.38 11.43 -12.37
CA CYS A 20 15.98 10.35 -11.48
C CYS A 20 16.06 8.97 -12.14
N THR A 21 16.37 7.96 -11.33
CA THR A 21 16.31 6.56 -11.70
C THR A 21 14.86 6.09 -11.84
N THR A 22 14.64 4.98 -12.55
CA THR A 22 13.31 4.40 -12.73
C THR A 22 12.64 4.15 -11.38
N GLY A 23 11.39 4.62 -11.24
CA GLY A 23 10.61 4.46 -10.02
C GLY A 23 10.79 5.58 -8.99
N TRP A 24 11.57 6.62 -9.29
CA TRP A 24 11.75 7.79 -8.43
C TRP A 24 11.38 9.10 -9.13
N THR A 25 10.92 10.07 -8.36
CA THR A 25 10.52 11.40 -8.82
C THR A 25 10.74 12.45 -7.74
N GLY A 26 10.41 13.71 -8.05
CA GLY A 26 10.69 14.89 -7.21
C GLY A 26 11.97 15.62 -7.63
N ASP A 27 12.16 16.81 -7.07
CA ASP A 27 13.26 17.71 -7.46
C ASP A 27 14.64 17.14 -7.13
N THR A 28 14.70 16.30 -6.09
CA THR A 28 15.91 15.59 -5.65
C THR A 28 15.77 14.07 -5.77
N CYS A 29 14.80 13.55 -6.51
CA CYS A 29 14.51 12.12 -6.63
C CYS A 29 14.14 11.44 -5.29
N GLU A 30 13.54 12.19 -4.38
CA GLU A 30 13.19 11.76 -3.03
C GLU A 30 11.88 10.98 -2.93
N THR A 31 11.02 11.09 -3.95
CA THR A 31 9.67 10.52 -3.92
C THR A 31 9.64 9.20 -4.71
N ALA A 32 9.26 8.12 -4.05
CA ALA A 32 9.05 6.83 -4.71
C ALA A 32 7.77 6.86 -5.56
N VAL A 33 7.78 6.14 -6.67
CA VAL A 33 6.65 5.99 -7.58
C VAL A 33 6.11 4.55 -7.48
N CYS A 34 4.81 4.43 -7.19
CA CYS A 34 4.09 3.17 -7.19
C CYS A 34 3.06 3.21 -8.32
N THR A 35 3.28 2.43 -9.38
CA THR A 35 2.52 2.50 -10.64
C THR A 35 1.05 2.14 -10.44
N SER A 36 0.79 1.11 -9.63
CA SER A 36 -0.57 0.67 -9.28
C SER A 36 -1.23 1.54 -8.21
N GLY A 37 -0.46 2.45 -7.58
CA GLY A 37 -0.88 3.20 -6.41
C GLY A 37 -0.97 2.34 -5.14
N CYS A 38 -0.96 3.02 -4.00
CA CYS A 38 -1.22 2.40 -2.69
C CYS A 38 -2.64 2.77 -2.24
N GLN A 39 -3.48 1.77 -2.00
CA GLN A 39 -4.87 1.92 -1.60
C GLN A 39 -5.00 2.14 -0.09
N HIS A 40 -6.20 2.52 0.34
CA HIS A 40 -6.62 2.58 1.74
C HIS A 40 -5.67 3.35 2.69
N GLY A 41 -5.03 4.40 2.18
CA GLY A 41 -4.09 5.23 2.95
C GLY A 41 -2.68 4.64 3.07
N GLY A 42 -2.35 3.63 2.27
CA GLY A 42 -0.99 3.14 2.10
C GLY A 42 -0.06 4.21 1.53
N THR A 43 1.23 4.11 1.87
CA THR A 43 2.27 5.05 1.43
C THR A 43 3.28 4.34 0.54
N CYS A 44 3.62 4.94 -0.59
CA CYS A 44 4.69 4.44 -1.46
C CYS A 44 6.04 4.77 -0.82
N THR A 45 6.74 3.77 -0.31
CA THR A 45 8.01 3.95 0.43
C THR A 45 9.24 3.55 -0.38
N ALA A 46 9.05 2.76 -1.43
CA ALA A 46 10.05 2.45 -2.45
C ALA A 46 9.32 2.20 -3.78
N PRO A 47 10.03 2.16 -4.93
CA PRO A 47 9.42 1.88 -6.22
C PRO A 47 8.52 0.65 -6.18
N ASP A 48 7.26 0.82 -6.58
CA ASP A 48 6.22 -0.21 -6.55
C ASP A 48 6.09 -0.97 -5.21
N THR A 49 6.49 -0.35 -4.11
CA THR A 49 6.42 -0.93 -2.76
C THR A 49 5.58 -0.04 -1.85
N CYS A 50 4.43 -0.56 -1.45
CA CYS A 50 3.54 0.12 -0.52
C CYS A 50 3.80 -0.34 0.92
N THR A 51 3.83 0.63 1.84
CA THR A 51 3.66 0.39 3.28
C THR A 51 2.20 0.64 3.63
N CYS A 52 1.51 -0.41 4.07
CA CYS A 52 0.07 -0.38 4.30
C CYS A 52 -0.32 0.20 5.66
N ALA A 53 -1.48 0.84 5.68
CA ALA A 53 -2.14 1.21 6.92
C ALA A 53 -2.54 -0.05 7.71
N SER A 54 -2.70 0.09 9.02
CA SER A 54 -3.10 -1.02 9.90
C SER A 54 -4.40 -1.67 9.41
N GLY A 55 -4.38 -3.01 9.32
CA GLY A 55 -5.53 -3.79 8.85
C GLY A 55 -5.58 -3.99 7.33
N TRP A 56 -4.59 -3.52 6.57
CA TRP A 56 -4.46 -3.77 5.13
C TRP A 56 -3.15 -4.48 4.82
N SER A 57 -3.12 -5.18 3.69
CA SER A 57 -2.00 -6.02 3.25
C SER A 57 -1.97 -6.09 1.72
N ASP A 58 -1.05 -6.88 1.18
CA ASP A 58 -0.65 -6.96 -0.23
C ASP A 58 0.18 -5.77 -0.72
N ASP A 59 0.72 -5.90 -1.94
CA ASP A 59 1.64 -4.94 -2.55
C ASP A 59 0.97 -3.58 -2.85
N THR A 60 -0.35 -3.55 -2.89
CA THR A 60 -1.18 -2.37 -3.18
C THR A 60 -2.01 -1.89 -1.98
N CYS A 61 -1.94 -2.57 -0.84
CA CYS A 61 -2.77 -2.31 0.34
C CYS A 61 -4.27 -2.43 0.08
N ASP A 62 -4.67 -3.33 -0.82
CA ASP A 62 -6.09 -3.52 -1.20
C ASP A 62 -6.74 -4.66 -0.39
N SER A 63 -5.96 -5.63 0.07
CA SER A 63 -6.44 -6.78 0.83
C SER A 63 -6.64 -6.44 2.31
N ALA A 64 -7.89 -6.48 2.76
CA ALA A 64 -8.23 -6.34 4.18
C ALA A 64 -7.70 -7.51 5.01
N VAL A 65 -7.22 -7.21 6.20
CA VAL A 65 -6.74 -8.17 7.20
C VAL A 65 -7.79 -8.28 8.30
N CYS A 66 -8.26 -9.50 8.54
CA CYS A 66 -9.11 -9.81 9.68
C CYS A 66 -8.31 -10.65 10.67
N THR A 67 -8.20 -10.19 11.91
CA THR A 67 -7.47 -10.88 13.00
C THR A 67 -8.11 -12.22 13.32
N ASN A 68 -9.43 -12.30 13.20
CA ASN A 68 -10.17 -13.55 13.29
C ASN A 68 -10.66 -13.94 11.91
N ASP A 69 -10.46 -15.21 11.55
CA ASP A 69 -10.93 -15.74 10.28
C ASP A 69 -12.45 -15.64 10.16
N CYS A 70 -12.91 -15.14 9.02
CA CYS A 70 -14.32 -15.17 8.64
C CYS A 70 -14.71 -16.61 8.28
N GLN A 71 -15.47 -17.27 9.15
CA GLN A 71 -15.82 -18.68 8.99
C GLN A 71 -17.00 -18.88 8.04
N ASN A 72 -17.27 -20.14 7.70
CA ASN A 72 -18.47 -20.56 6.96
C ASN A 72 -18.72 -19.81 5.64
N GLY A 73 -17.64 -19.51 4.91
CA GLY A 73 -17.71 -18.78 3.64
C GLY A 73 -17.88 -17.27 3.78
N GLY A 74 -17.67 -16.71 4.97
CA GLY A 74 -17.56 -15.27 5.16
C GLY A 74 -16.31 -14.69 4.48
N GLN A 75 -16.38 -13.42 4.09
CA GLN A 75 -15.28 -12.71 3.44
C GLN A 75 -14.83 -11.53 4.31
N CYS A 76 -13.51 -11.35 4.44
CA CYS A 76 -12.93 -10.16 5.05
C CYS A 76 -13.02 -9.01 4.04
N THR A 77 -13.91 -8.05 4.26
CA THR A 77 -14.16 -6.96 3.30
C THR A 77 -13.63 -5.60 3.77
N ALA A 78 -13.29 -5.51 5.05
CA ALA A 78 -12.61 -4.38 5.67
C ALA A 78 -11.85 -4.91 6.90
N PRO A 79 -10.89 -4.14 7.46
CA PRO A 79 -10.18 -4.52 8.67
C PRO A 79 -11.11 -5.05 9.76
N ASP A 80 -10.85 -6.28 10.23
CA ASP A 80 -11.64 -6.98 11.24
C ASP A 80 -13.17 -7.05 10.97
N THR A 81 -13.59 -6.91 9.71
CA THR A 81 -14.99 -6.89 9.30
C THR A 81 -15.29 -8.04 8.34
N CYS A 82 -16.08 -8.99 8.83
CA CYS A 82 -16.56 -10.12 8.04
C CYS A 82 -17.94 -9.84 7.42
N THR A 83 -18.04 -10.03 6.12
CA THR A 83 -19.33 -10.15 5.41
C THR A 83 -19.71 -11.62 5.36
N CYS A 84 -20.80 -12.00 6.01
CA CYS A 84 -21.20 -13.41 6.14
C CYS A 84 -22.02 -13.90 4.96
N ALA A 85 -21.84 -15.18 4.62
CA ALA A 85 -22.71 -15.89 3.69
C ALA A 85 -24.14 -16.04 4.26
N VAL A 86 -25.11 -16.30 3.37
CA VAL A 86 -26.51 -16.48 3.74
C VAL A 86 -26.65 -17.59 4.79
N GLY A 87 -27.44 -17.32 5.84
CA GLY A 87 -27.66 -18.24 6.96
C GLY A 87 -26.65 -18.14 8.10
N TRP A 88 -25.59 -17.32 7.94
CA TRP A 88 -24.58 -17.09 8.97
C TRP A 88 -24.56 -15.63 9.44
N SER A 89 -24.14 -15.43 10.69
CA SER A 89 -24.09 -14.11 11.34
C SER A 89 -23.03 -14.06 12.45
N GLY A 90 -22.90 -12.88 13.07
CA GLY A 90 -21.89 -12.59 14.09
C GLY A 90 -20.58 -12.10 13.50
N ALA A 91 -19.70 -11.58 14.36
CA ALA A 91 -18.45 -10.93 13.94
C ALA A 91 -17.51 -11.83 13.12
N THR A 92 -17.57 -13.15 13.33
CA THR A 92 -16.74 -14.15 12.64
C THR A 92 -17.55 -15.14 11.80
N CYS A 93 -18.83 -14.82 11.53
CA CYS A 93 -19.74 -15.67 10.75
C CYS A 93 -19.92 -17.11 11.31
N THR A 94 -19.85 -17.26 12.63
CA THR A 94 -19.97 -18.55 13.32
C THR A 94 -21.38 -18.84 13.84
N LEU A 95 -22.27 -17.84 13.86
CA LEU A 95 -23.64 -17.98 14.36
C LEU A 95 -24.58 -18.34 13.21
N GLY A 96 -24.91 -19.63 13.10
CA GLY A 96 -25.86 -20.14 12.11
C GLY A 96 -27.33 -20.01 12.58
N GLN A 97 -28.23 -19.82 11.62
CA GLN A 97 -29.68 -19.94 11.83
C GLN A 97 -30.20 -21.36 11.56
#